data_AF-A0A4S0IFT9-F1
#
_entry.id   AF-A0A4S0IFT9-F1
#
_cell.length_a   1.000
_cell.length_b   1.000
_cell.length_c   1.000
_cell.angle_alpha   90.00
_cell.angle_beta   90.00
_cell.angle_gamma   90.00
#
_symmetry.space_group_name_H-M   'P 1'
#
loop_
_entity.id
_entity.type
_entity.pdbx_description
1 polymer ?
#
loop_
_entity_poly.entity_id
_entity_poly.type
_entity_poly.pdbx_seq_one_letter_code
_entity_poly.pdbx_strand_id
1 'polypeptide(L)'
;AKRVTVLEIHRRIYRKLTDLEQQRWAPREHQQLIDDLRSEIELLWMSGELRLERPSVESEIAWGLHFFREVIFEATPKIYDAVEEALACHYPKYDLKVPSFMRYASWIGGDRD
;
A
#
# COMPACT_ATOMS: atom_id res chain seq x y z
N ALA A 1 -12.89 -12.70 3.02
CA ALA A 1 -12.02 -11.51 2.87
C ALA A 1 -10.89 -11.56 3.90
N LYS A 2 -9.64 -11.23 3.53
CA LYS A 2 -8.51 -11.15 4.48
C LYS A 2 -8.79 -10.08 5.56
N ARG A 3 -8.27 -10.31 6.77
CA ARG A 3 -8.32 -9.32 7.86
C ARG A 3 -7.43 -8.13 7.54
N VAL A 4 -7.80 -6.92 7.94
CA VAL A 4 -6.96 -5.75 7.63
C VAL A 4 -5.64 -5.79 8.38
N THR A 5 -5.65 -6.30 9.62
CA THR A 5 -4.43 -6.58 10.39
C THR A 5 -3.43 -7.43 9.58
N VAL A 6 -3.91 -8.39 8.79
CA VAL A 6 -3.05 -9.23 7.92
C VAL A 6 -2.44 -8.40 6.79
N LEU A 7 -3.21 -7.51 6.17
CA LEU A 7 -2.71 -6.60 5.13
C LEU A 7 -1.65 -5.63 5.69
N GLU A 8 -1.86 -5.13 6.90
CA GLU A 8 -0.88 -4.27 7.60
C GLU A 8 0.41 -5.01 7.93
N ILE A 9 0.31 -6.25 8.44
CA ILE A 9 1.48 -7.10 8.69
C ILE A 9 2.25 -7.35 7.39
N HIS A 10 1.55 -7.70 6.29
CA HIS A 10 2.20 -7.84 4.98
C HIS A 10 2.89 -6.55 4.52
N ARG A 11 2.27 -5.37 4.72
CA ARG A 11 2.89 -4.08 4.37
C ARG A 11 4.16 -3.82 5.18
N ARG A 12 4.19 -4.17 6.47
CA ARG A 12 5.38 -4.04 7.32
C ARG A 12 6.49 -5.00 6.90
N ILE A 13 6.15 -6.26 6.60
CA ILE A 13 7.09 -7.24 6.02
C ILE A 13 7.72 -6.71 4.73
N TYR A 14 6.90 -6.23 3.80
CA TYR A 14 7.38 -5.68 2.52
C TYR A 14 8.36 -4.51 2.72
N ARG A 15 8.05 -3.57 3.62
CA ARG A 15 8.93 -2.43 3.91
C ARG A 15 10.27 -2.89 4.46
N LYS A 16 10.27 -3.81 5.44
CA LYS A 16 11.51 -4.35 6.02
C LYS A 16 12.38 -5.10 5.00
N LEU A 17 11.76 -5.85 4.08
CA LEU A 17 12.48 -6.48 2.96
C LEU A 17 13.11 -5.44 2.03
N THR A 18 12.36 -4.38 1.71
CA THR A 18 12.85 -3.28 0.88
C THR A 18 14.05 -2.58 1.54
N ASP A 19 13.98 -2.31 2.85
CA ASP A 19 15.06 -1.67 3.61
C ASP A 19 16.33 -2.55 3.63
N LEU A 20 16.17 -3.88 3.74
CA LEU A 20 17.28 -4.83 3.67
C LEU A 20 17.99 -4.82 2.31
N GLU A 21 17.25 -4.62 1.21
CA GLU A 21 17.82 -4.60 -0.14
C GLU A 21 18.52 -3.28 -0.50
N GLN A 22 18.05 -2.16 0.05
CA GLN A 22 18.45 -0.82 -0.40
C GLN A 22 19.68 -0.24 0.31
N GLN A 23 20.04 -0.75 1.51
CA GLN A 23 21.05 -0.12 2.36
C GLN A 23 22.22 -1.05 2.73
N ARG A 24 23.43 -0.47 2.78
CA ARG A 24 24.62 -1.12 3.36
C ARG A 24 24.61 -0.94 4.87
N TRP A 25 23.93 -1.84 5.55
CA TRP A 25 23.82 -1.86 7.01
C TRP A 25 25.11 -2.29 7.70
N ALA A 26 25.42 -1.70 8.86
CA ALA A 26 26.41 -2.30 9.75
C ALA A 26 25.91 -3.68 10.23
N PRO A 27 26.80 -4.63 10.59
CA PRO A 27 26.39 -5.99 10.96
C PRO A 27 25.32 -6.04 12.07
N ARG A 28 25.39 -5.12 13.04
CA ARG A 28 24.40 -5.04 14.13
C ARG A 28 23.03 -4.54 13.64
N GLU A 29 23.02 -3.54 12.76
CA GLU A 29 21.78 -2.99 12.20
C GLU A 29 21.10 -4.01 11.29
N HIS A 30 21.89 -4.74 10.49
CA HIS A 30 21.40 -5.83 9.67
C HIS A 30 20.75 -6.92 10.53
N GLN A 31 21.40 -7.32 11.63
CA GLN A 31 20.82 -8.31 12.54
C GLN A 31 19.51 -7.83 13.15
N GLN A 32 19.44 -6.57 13.58
CA GLN A 32 18.21 -5.98 14.11
C GLN A 32 17.07 -6.01 13.09
N LEU A 33 17.33 -5.66 11.82
CA LEU A 33 16.33 -5.71 10.76
C LEU A 33 15.82 -7.14 10.49
N ILE A 34 16.70 -8.14 10.57
CA ILE A 34 16.32 -9.55 10.45
C ILE A 34 15.46 -9.99 11.63
N ASP A 35 15.81 -9.62 12.85
CA ASP A 35 15.03 -9.98 14.04
C ASP A 35 13.65 -9.32 14.02
N ASP A 36 13.58 -8.04 13.64
CA ASP A 36 12.35 -7.31 13.40
C ASP A 36 11.45 -7.97 12.33
N LEU A 37 12.04 -8.40 11.20
CA LEU A 37 11.32 -9.09 10.14
C LEU A 37 10.76 -10.43 10.62
N ARG A 38 11.54 -11.18 11.41
CA ARG A 38 11.09 -12.43 12.01
C ARG A 38 9.89 -12.20 12.93
N SER A 39 9.92 -11.16 13.77
CA SER A 39 8.79 -10.82 14.64
C SER A 39 7.51 -10.51 13.85
N GLU A 40 7.59 -9.82 12.72
CA GLU A 40 6.41 -9.58 11.87
C GLU A 40 5.85 -10.86 11.24
N ILE A 41 6.72 -11.80 10.85
CA ILE A 41 6.31 -13.12 10.33
C ILE A 41 5.64 -13.95 11.43
N GLU A 42 6.18 -13.92 12.66
CA GLU A 42 5.58 -14.59 13.81
C GLU A 42 4.20 -13.99 14.14
N LEU A 43 4.07 -12.66 14.12
CA LEU A 43 2.79 -11.98 14.28
C LEU A 43 1.78 -12.38 13.20
N LEU A 44 2.22 -12.51 11.94
CA LEU A 44 1.38 -13.00 10.84
C LEU A 44 0.85 -14.41 11.13
N TRP A 45 1.77 -15.30 11.54
CA TRP A 45 1.44 -16.69 11.86
C TRP A 45 0.42 -16.80 13.00
N MET A 46 0.57 -16.00 14.06
CA MET A 46 -0.33 -16.01 15.21
C MET A 46 -1.69 -15.33 14.94
N SER A 47 -1.76 -14.36 14.02
CA SER A 47 -2.96 -13.55 13.81
C SER A 47 -4.14 -14.30 13.16
N GLY A 48 -3.85 -15.39 12.44
CA GLY A 48 -4.82 -16.15 11.66
C GLY A 48 -5.39 -15.35 10.48
N GLU A 49 -5.14 -15.81 9.25
CA GLU A 49 -5.44 -15.01 8.05
C GLU A 49 -6.94 -14.87 7.72
N LEU A 50 -7.76 -15.77 8.25
CA LEU A 50 -9.16 -15.90 7.90
C LEU A 50 -10.07 -15.15 8.88
N ARG A 51 -11.01 -14.38 8.34
CA ARG A 51 -12.13 -13.86 9.11
C ARG A 51 -13.08 -15.01 9.44
N LEU A 52 -13.28 -15.26 10.74
CA LEU A 52 -14.28 -16.21 11.24
C LEU A 52 -15.71 -15.66 11.09
N GLU A 53 -15.87 -14.33 11.08
CA GLU A 53 -17.16 -13.63 10.95
C GLU A 53 -17.11 -12.55 9.87
N ARG A 54 -18.24 -12.32 9.20
CA ARG A 54 -18.38 -11.26 8.19
C ARG A 54 -18.31 -9.89 8.90
N PRO A 55 -17.44 -8.97 8.46
CA PRO A 55 -17.36 -7.63 9.06
C PRO A 55 -18.63 -6.81 8.81
N SER A 56 -18.87 -5.82 9.66
CA SER A 56 -19.92 -4.84 9.42
C SER A 56 -19.58 -3.96 8.22
N VAL A 57 -20.62 -3.50 7.51
CA VAL A 57 -20.48 -2.56 6.38
C VAL A 57 -19.71 -1.31 6.81
N GLU A 58 -19.99 -0.77 8.00
CA GLU A 58 -19.29 0.39 8.57
C GLU A 58 -17.79 0.14 8.72
N SER A 59 -17.41 -1.06 9.18
CA SER A 59 -16.00 -1.45 9.30
C SER A 59 -15.36 -1.50 7.91
N GLU A 60 -16.04 -2.08 6.92
CA GLU A 60 -15.52 -2.14 5.55
C GLU A 60 -15.33 -0.75 4.94
N ILE A 61 -16.28 0.17 5.16
CA ILE A 61 -16.16 1.57 4.70
C ILE A 61 -14.98 2.26 5.36
N ALA A 62 -14.86 2.16 6.69
CA ALA A 62 -13.77 2.77 7.44
C ALA A 62 -12.40 2.29 6.94
N TRP A 63 -12.28 0.97 6.68
CA TRP A 63 -11.06 0.39 6.14
C TRP A 63 -10.79 0.79 4.69
N GLY A 64 -11.80 0.84 3.82
CA GLY A 64 -11.65 1.32 2.45
C GLY A 64 -11.14 2.77 2.41
N LEU A 65 -11.69 3.63 3.25
CA LEU A 65 -11.24 5.02 3.38
C LEU A 65 -9.84 5.14 3.97
N HIS A 66 -9.49 4.29 4.93
CA HIS A 66 -8.12 4.24 5.47
C HIS A 66 -7.11 3.86 4.37
N PHE A 67 -7.36 2.78 3.63
CA PHE A 67 -6.48 2.38 2.53
C PHE A 67 -6.39 3.45 1.42
N PHE A 68 -7.51 4.09 1.11
CA PHE A 68 -7.54 5.19 0.15
C PHE A 68 -6.61 6.33 0.59
N ARG A 69 -6.68 6.77 1.84
CA ARG A 69 -5.83 7.86 2.36
C ARG A 69 -4.36 7.48 2.43
N GLU A 70 -4.04 6.31 2.97
CA GLU A 70 -2.67 5.89 3.29
C GLU A 70 -1.85 5.35 2.10
N VAL A 71 -2.50 5.12 0.96
CA VAL A 71 -1.86 4.52 -0.22
C VAL A 71 -2.26 5.26 -1.49
N ILE A 72 -3.56 5.26 -1.81
CA ILE A 72 -4.03 5.73 -3.12
C ILE A 72 -3.86 7.25 -3.24
N PHE A 73 -4.23 8.00 -2.20
CA PHE A 73 -4.16 9.45 -2.21
C PHE A 73 -2.72 9.95 -2.30
N GLU A 74 -1.79 9.32 -1.58
CA GLU A 74 -0.35 9.66 -1.67
C GLU A 74 0.29 9.23 -3.00
N ALA A 75 -0.14 8.10 -3.58
CA ALA A 75 0.42 7.60 -4.84
C ALA A 75 -0.10 8.36 -6.06
N THR A 76 -1.32 8.89 -6.01
CA THR A 76 -1.96 9.53 -7.17
C THR A 76 -1.14 10.71 -7.71
N PRO A 77 -0.72 11.71 -6.92
CA PRO A 77 0.10 12.81 -7.42
C PRO A 77 1.41 12.33 -8.07
N LYS A 78 2.10 11.35 -7.48
CA LYS A 78 3.34 10.80 -8.02
C LYS A 78 3.18 10.20 -9.42
N ILE A 79 2.02 9.61 -9.70
CA ILE A 79 1.70 9.09 -11.04
C ILE A 79 1.49 10.24 -12.02
N TYR A 80 0.79 11.31 -11.62
CA TYR A 80 0.62 12.50 -12.46
C TYR A 80 1.98 13.15 -12.75
N ASP A 81 2.83 13.33 -11.74
CA ASP A 81 4.18 13.88 -11.89
C ASP A 81 5.02 13.05 -12.87
N ALA A 82 4.99 11.71 -12.74
CA ALA A 82 5.71 10.81 -13.64
C ALA A 82 5.21 10.88 -15.09
N VAL A 83 3.91 11.08 -15.30
CA VAL A 83 3.33 11.27 -16.64
C VAL A 83 3.74 12.63 -17.20
N GLU A 84 3.70 13.70 -16.41
CA GLU A 84 4.16 15.02 -16.81
C GLU A 84 5.64 15.00 -17.22
N GLU A 85 6.49 14.36 -16.42
CA GLU A 85 7.92 14.20 -16.72
C GLU A 85 8.15 13.40 -18.00
N ALA A 86 7.45 12.28 -18.17
CA ALA A 86 7.56 11.46 -19.38
C ALA A 86 7.13 12.23 -20.64
N LEU A 87 6.04 13.00 -20.57
CA LEU A 87 5.59 13.83 -21.68
C LEU A 87 6.59 14.94 -22.02
N ALA A 88 7.14 15.61 -21.01
CA ALA A 88 8.17 16.64 -21.21
C ALA A 88 9.44 16.05 -21.87
N CYS A 89 9.84 14.84 -21.48
CA CYS A 89 11.01 14.16 -22.01
C CYS A 89 10.82 13.72 -23.48
N HIS A 90 9.68 13.09 -23.79
CA HIS A 90 9.45 12.48 -25.11
C HIS A 90 8.80 13.44 -26.13
N TYR A 91 8.09 14.48 -25.67
CA TYR A 91 7.36 15.43 -26.53
C TYR A 91 7.67 16.90 -26.18
N PRO A 92 8.94 17.32 -26.07
CA PRO A 92 9.34 18.64 -25.55
C PRO A 92 8.87 19.84 -26.41
N LYS A 93 8.43 19.59 -27.64
CA LYS A 93 7.95 20.63 -28.56
C LYS A 93 6.46 20.96 -28.40
N TYR A 94 5.74 20.19 -27.60
CA TYR A 94 4.30 20.34 -27.40
C TYR A 94 4.03 20.74 -25.95
N ASP A 95 3.22 21.78 -25.75
CA ASP A 95 2.71 22.16 -24.44
C ASP A 95 1.53 21.24 -24.06
N LEU A 96 1.85 20.02 -23.65
CA LEU A 96 0.87 19.00 -23.27
C LEU A 96 0.52 19.13 -21.79
N LYS A 97 -0.74 19.44 -21.50
CA LYS A 97 -1.27 19.41 -20.13
C LYS A 97 -1.85 18.04 -19.82
N VAL A 98 -1.46 17.46 -18.70
CA VAL A 98 -2.01 16.17 -18.25
C VAL A 98 -3.45 16.37 -17.76
N PRO A 99 -4.46 15.78 -18.42
CA PRO A 99 -5.84 15.90 -17.97
C PRO A 99 -6.06 15.04 -16.72
N SER A 100 -7.16 15.26 -16.00
CA SER A 100 -7.60 14.28 -14.99
C SER A 100 -7.97 12.96 -15.67
N PHE A 101 -7.10 11.95 -15.55
CA PHE A 101 -7.28 10.64 -16.18
C PHE A 101 -7.59 9.52 -15.17
N MET A 102 -7.48 9.79 -13.87
CA MET A 102 -7.78 8.81 -12.80
C MET A 102 -9.02 9.21 -12.01
N ARG A 103 -9.89 8.23 -11.75
CA ARG A 103 -11.05 8.34 -10.86
C ARG A 103 -11.16 7.07 -10.03
N TYR A 104 -11.55 7.21 -8.77
CA TYR A 104 -11.72 6.09 -7.86
C TYR A 104 -13.18 5.97 -7.45
N ALA A 105 -13.69 4.75 -7.40
CA ALA A 105 -15.02 4.42 -6.93
C ALA A 105 -14.93 3.17 -6.04
N SER A 106 -15.87 3.03 -5.12
CA SER A 106 -15.97 1.89 -4.23
C SER A 106 -17.39 1.36 -4.25
N TRP A 107 -17.51 0.04 -4.25
CA TRP A 107 -18.79 -0.68 -4.15
C TRP A 107 -19.08 -1.12 -2.71
N ILE A 108 -18.20 -0.81 -1.76
CA ILE A 108 -18.36 -1.16 -0.35
C ILE A 108 -19.65 -0.55 0.19
N GLY A 109 -20.57 -1.41 0.65
CA GLY A 109 -21.88 -1.01 1.18
C GLY A 109 -22.94 -0.68 0.12
N GLY A 110 -22.57 -0.59 -1.16
CA GLY A 110 -23.49 -0.38 -2.28
C GLY A 110 -23.89 -1.68 -2.97
N ASP A 111 -22.97 -2.64 -3.07
CA ASP A 111 -23.21 -3.96 -3.67
C ASP A 111 -23.89 -4.88 -2.66
N ARG A 112 -25.17 -5.20 -2.91
CA ARG A 112 -25.97 -6.07 -2.03
C ARG A 112 -26.61 -7.25 -2.77
N ASP A 113 -26.11 -7.57 -3.97
CA ASP A 113 -26.40 -8.85 -4.63
C ASP A 113 -25.71 -10.03 -3.91
#